data_AF-A0A945QM58-F1
#
_entry.id   AF-A0A945QM58-F1
#
_cell.length_a   1.000
_cell.length_b   1.000
_cell.length_c   1.000
_cell.angle_alpha   90.00
_cell.angle_beta   90.00
_cell.angle_gamma   90.00
#
_symmetry.space_group_name_H-M   'P 1'
#
loop_
_entity.id
_entity.type
_entity.pdbx_description
1 polymer ?
#
loop_
_entity_poly.entity_id
_entity_poly.type
_entity_poly.pdbx_seq_one_letter_code
_entity_poly.pdbx_strand_id
1 'polypeptide(L)'
;MSRIEMVDLDVEDQEIQNMFHAVTQMLGRVPNSYRTLAKSPLVAKMLVPFNATIQREGAGSVLSAKLKEMVVIKTSHINQCNY
;
A
#
# COMPACT_ATOMS: atom_id res chain seq x y z
N MET A 1 -23.70 5.09 -0.41
CA MET A 1 -22.64 5.13 -1.44
C MET A 1 -22.16 3.70 -1.66
N SER A 2 -22.05 3.26 -2.91
CA SER A 2 -21.46 1.96 -3.23
C SER A 2 -19.95 1.99 -2.94
N ARG A 3 -19.40 0.87 -2.48
CA ARG A 3 -17.95 0.74 -2.29
C ARG A 3 -17.26 0.68 -3.66
N ILE A 4 -16.05 1.21 -3.75
CA ILE A 4 -15.22 1.06 -4.94
C ILE A 4 -14.79 -0.42 -5.03
N GLU A 5 -15.08 -1.05 -6.17
CA GLU A 5 -14.67 -2.44 -6.40
C GLU A 5 -13.15 -2.56 -6.59
N MET A 6 -12.61 -3.70 -6.19
CA MET A 6 -11.20 -4.03 -6.36
C MET A 6 -10.92 -4.51 -7.79
N VAL A 7 -9.75 -4.17 -8.32
CA VAL A 7 -9.25 -4.77 -9.56
C VAL A 7 -8.80 -6.21 -9.29
N ASP A 8 -9.08 -7.14 -10.18
CA ASP A 8 -8.65 -8.54 -10.08
C ASP A 8 -7.14 -8.69 -10.33
N LEU A 9 -6.56 -9.72 -9.72
CA LEU A 9 -5.10 -9.92 -9.75
C LEU A 9 -4.62 -10.40 -11.13
N ASP A 10 -5.51 -10.93 -11.96
CA ASP A 10 -5.28 -11.42 -13.33
C ASP A 10 -5.75 -10.41 -14.40
N VAL A 11 -5.90 -9.13 -14.05
CA VAL A 11 -6.22 -8.06 -15.01
C VAL A 11 -5.21 -8.00 -16.16
N GLU A 12 -5.70 -7.84 -17.39
CA GLU A 12 -4.86 -7.79 -18.61
C GLU A 12 -4.04 -6.48 -18.74
N ASP A 13 -4.30 -5.49 -17.88
CA ASP A 13 -3.59 -4.22 -17.88
C ASP A 13 -2.16 -4.38 -17.34
N GLN A 14 -1.18 -4.27 -18.24
CA GLN A 14 0.24 -4.45 -17.94
C GLN A 14 0.78 -3.42 -16.93
N GLU A 15 0.23 -2.20 -16.91
CA GLU A 15 0.67 -1.16 -15.99
C GLU A 15 0.26 -1.49 -14.56
N ILE A 16 -0.98 -1.97 -14.38
CA ILE A 16 -1.48 -2.45 -13.09
C ILE A 16 -0.71 -3.70 -12.65
N GLN A 17 -0.43 -4.64 -13.56
CA GLN A 17 0.37 -5.84 -13.27
C GLN A 17 1.79 -5.47 -12.79
N ASN A 18 2.45 -4.52 -13.45
CA ASN A 18 3.78 -4.05 -13.04
C ASN A 18 3.76 -3.45 -11.63
N MET A 19 2.71 -2.68 -11.31
CA MET A 19 2.52 -2.15 -9.97
C MET A 19 2.24 -3.25 -8.94
N PHE A 20 1.37 -4.23 -9.23
CA PHE A 20 1.12 -5.37 -8.34
C PHE A 20 2.38 -6.17 -8.07
N HIS A 21 3.23 -6.37 -9.09
CA HIS A 21 4.54 -6.99 -8.91
C HIS A 21 5.42 -6.17 -7.96
N ALA A 22 5.54 -4.85 -8.16
CA ALA A 22 6.33 -3.98 -7.28
C ALA A 22 5.82 -3.97 -5.83
N VAL A 23 4.50 -3.91 -5.64
CA VAL A 23 3.85 -4.00 -4.32
C VAL A 23 4.16 -5.34 -3.66
N THR A 24 4.12 -6.43 -4.43
CA THR A 24 4.43 -7.78 -3.93
C THR A 24 5.89 -7.91 -3.51
N GLN A 25 6.83 -7.35 -4.27
CA GLN A 25 8.25 -7.32 -3.88
C GLN A 25 8.45 -6.56 -2.56
N MET A 26 7.67 -5.50 -2.30
CA MET A 26 7.78 -4.70 -1.07
C MET A 26 7.06 -5.32 0.13
N LEU A 27 5.88 -5.91 -0.06
CA LEU A 27 4.96 -6.30 1.02
C LEU A 27 4.69 -7.81 1.10
N GLY A 28 5.21 -8.61 0.18
CA GLY A 28 4.98 -10.06 0.07
C GLY A 28 3.59 -10.45 -0.47
N ARG A 29 2.72 -9.47 -0.75
CA ARG A 29 1.37 -9.65 -1.29
C ARG A 29 0.85 -8.36 -1.92
N VAL A 30 -0.29 -8.42 -2.60
CA VAL A 30 -1.06 -7.24 -3.02
C VAL A 30 -2.21 -6.99 -2.02
N PRO A 31 -2.16 -5.94 -1.19
CA PRO A 31 -3.27 -5.56 -0.32
C PRO A 31 -4.51 -5.09 -1.10
N ASN A 32 -5.71 -5.30 -0.54
CA ASN A 32 -6.98 -4.84 -1.14
C ASN A 32 -7.01 -3.32 -1.37
N SER A 33 -6.34 -2.54 -0.52
CA SER A 33 -6.17 -1.09 -0.73
C SER A 33 -5.46 -0.77 -2.04
N TYR A 34 -4.40 -1.51 -2.40
CA TYR A 34 -3.73 -1.36 -3.69
C TYR A 34 -4.58 -1.85 -4.86
N ARG A 35 -5.38 -2.92 -4.69
CA ARG A 35 -6.36 -3.36 -5.70
C ARG A 35 -7.44 -2.32 -5.97
N THR A 36 -7.82 -1.55 -4.95
CA THR A 36 -8.77 -0.44 -5.08
C THR A 36 -8.11 0.77 -5.72
N LEU A 37 -6.90 1.11 -5.28
CA LEU A 37 -6.10 2.22 -5.82
C LEU A 37 -5.67 2.01 -7.26
N ALA A 38 -5.59 0.77 -7.73
CA ALA A 38 -5.29 0.42 -9.13
C ALA A 38 -6.25 1.08 -10.13
N LYS A 39 -7.47 1.46 -9.71
CA LYS A 39 -8.40 2.26 -10.53
C LYS A 39 -7.90 3.70 -10.79
N SER A 40 -6.85 4.13 -10.10
CA SER A 40 -6.09 5.36 -10.35
C SER A 40 -4.58 5.03 -10.41
N PRO A 41 -4.07 4.55 -11.56
CA PRO A 41 -2.70 4.04 -11.68
C PRO A 41 -1.63 5.05 -11.24
N LEU A 42 -1.82 6.34 -11.53
CA LEU A 42 -0.89 7.40 -11.14
C LEU A 42 -0.76 7.52 -9.61
N VAL A 43 -1.88 7.51 -8.88
CA VAL A 43 -1.88 7.57 -7.42
C VAL A 43 -1.19 6.34 -6.86
N ALA A 44 -1.50 5.17 -7.42
CA ALA A 44 -0.97 3.92 -6.93
C ALA A 44 0.55 3.80 -7.15
N LYS A 45 1.08 4.26 -8.30
CA LYS A 45 2.53 4.35 -8.57
C LYS A 45 3.28 5.28 -7.62
N MET A 46 2.65 6.35 -7.16
CA MET A 46 3.27 7.28 -6.20
C MET A 46 3.23 6.74 -4.77
N LEU A 47 2.19 5.96 -4.43
CA LEU A 47 1.99 5.48 -3.06
C LEU A 47 2.97 4.38 -2.65
N VAL A 48 3.38 3.51 -3.58
CA VAL A 48 4.37 2.44 -3.30
C VAL A 48 5.69 3.01 -2.79
N PRO A 49 6.40 3.89 -3.52
CA PRO A 49 7.67 4.44 -3.05
C PRO A 49 7.48 5.30 -1.79
N PHE A 50 6.35 6.02 -1.67
CA PHE A 50 6.03 6.74 -0.44
C PHE A 50 5.96 5.81 0.77
N ASN A 51 5.20 4.70 0.67
CA ASN A 51 5.10 3.73 1.76
C ASN A 51 6.45 3.07 2.07
N ALA A 52 7.29 2.82 1.06
CA ALA A 52 8.63 2.30 1.27
C ALA A 52 9.45 3.24 2.18
N THR A 53 9.43 4.56 1.94
CA THR A 53 10.21 5.53 2.73
C THR A 53 9.65 5.74 4.13
N ILE A 54 8.32 5.79 4.28
CA ILE A 54 7.72 6.09 5.59
C ILE A 54 7.57 4.86 6.49
N GLN A 55 7.38 3.65 5.94
CA GLN A 55 7.15 2.44 6.75
C GLN A 55 8.41 1.58 6.95
N ARG A 56 9.33 1.54 5.99
CA ARG A 56 10.54 0.70 6.08
C ARG A 56 11.71 1.44 6.69
N GLU A 57 12.71 0.68 7.13
CA GLU A 57 14.00 1.25 7.52
C GLU A 57 14.82 1.62 6.28
N GLY A 58 15.70 2.62 6.42
CA GLY A 58 16.49 3.15 5.32
C GLY A 58 15.80 4.30 4.58
N ALA A 59 16.27 4.59 3.36
CA ALA A 59 15.78 5.67 2.50
C ALA A 59 15.65 7.05 3.20
N GLY A 60 16.58 7.36 4.10
CA GLY A 60 16.60 8.62 4.86
C GLY A 60 15.76 8.60 6.14
N SER A 61 15.14 7.48 6.50
CA SER A 61 14.39 7.38 7.74
C SER A 61 15.27 7.07 8.94
N VAL A 62 15.05 7.80 10.03
CA VAL A 62 15.78 7.68 11.30
C VAL A 62 15.06 6.82 12.36
N LEU A 63 13.82 6.42 12.08
CA LEU A 63 13.01 5.61 13.00
C LEU A 63 13.01 4.15 12.56
N SER A 64 13.03 3.24 13.54
CA SER A 64 12.92 1.80 13.26
C SER A 64 11.55 1.45 12.69
N ALA A 65 11.48 0.39 11.87
CA ALA A 65 10.22 -0.11 11.34
C ALA A 65 9.26 -0.49 12.46
N LYS A 66 9.77 -1.05 13.56
CA LYS A 66 8.98 -1.39 14.75
C LYS A 66 8.27 -0.18 15.34
N LEU A 67 8.97 0.95 15.52
CA LEU A 67 8.37 2.17 16.07
C LEU A 67 7.32 2.76 15.14
N LYS A 68 7.61 2.80 13.84
CA LYS A 68 6.66 3.26 12.82
C LYS A 68 5.38 2.43 12.82
N GLU A 69 5.52 1.10 12.89
CA GLU A 69 4.36 0.21 12.93
C GLU A 69 3.53 0.38 14.21
N MET A 70 4.16 0.61 15.37
CA MET A 70 3.44 0.95 16.59
C MET A 70 2.61 2.24 16.44
N VAL A 71 3.14 3.25 15.75
CA VAL A 71 2.40 4.49 15.44
C VAL A 71 1.23 4.21 14.51
N VAL A 72 1.42 3.39 13.45
CA VAL A 72 0.34 2.98 12.54
C VAL A 72 -0.78 2.25 13.29
N ILE A 73 -0.44 1.28 14.14
CA ILE A 73 -1.41 0.52 14.94
C ILE A 73 -2.16 1.44 15.91
N LYS A 74 -1.44 2.29 16.65
CA LYS A 74 -2.06 3.20 17.62
C LYS A 74 -3.03 4.18 16.94
N THR A 75 -2.63 4.71 15.80
CA THR A 75 -3.45 5.63 14.99
C THR A 75 -4.70 4.91 14.47
N SER A 76 -4.54 3.72 13.91
CA SER A 76 -5.64 2.91 13.40
C SER A 76 -6.62 2.52 14.51
N HIS A 77 -6.13 2.16 15.69
CA HIS A 77 -6.95 1.84 16.85
C HIS A 77 -7.76 3.06 17.34
N ILE A 78 -7.15 4.25 17.46
CA ILE A 78 -7.87 5.47 17.85
C ILE A 78 -8.96 5.82 16.84
N ASN A 79 -8.68 5.60 15.55
CA ASN A 79 -9.62 5.87 14.46
C ASN A 79 -10.61 4.73 14.18
N GLN A 80 -10.59 3.64 14.97
CA GLN A 80 -11.44 2.46 14.76
C GLN A 80 -11.35 1.90 13.32
N CYS A 81 -10.16 1.98 12.72
CA CYS A 81 -9.90 1.44 11.39
C CYS A 81 -9.66 -0.08 11.49
N ASN A 82 -10.64 -0.87 11.04
CA ASN A 82 -10.65 -2.34 11.18
C ASN A 82 -10.13 -3.09 9.94
N TYR A 83 -9.53 -2.39 8.98
CA TYR A 83 -8.90 -2.97 7.79
C TYR A 83 -7.44 -3.31 8.09
#